data_AF-A0A377C3D2-F1
#
_entry.id   AF-A0A377C3D2-F1
#
_cell.length_a   1.000
_cell.length_b   1.000
_cell.length_c   1.000
_cell.angle_alpha   90.00
_cell.angle_beta   90.00
_cell.angle_gamma   90.00
#
_symmetry.space_group_name_H-M   'P 1'
#
loop_
_entity.id
_entity.type
_entity.pdbx_description
1 polymer ?
#
loop_
_entity_poly.entity_id
_entity_poly.type
_entity_poly.pdbx_seq_one_letter_code
_entity_poly.pdbx_strand_id
1 'polypeptide(L)'
;MAYLFLRRLENLLQSINDEQTQTLPSDELNRARLAWAMDFADWPQLTGALTAHMTNVRRVFNELIGDDESETQEESLSEQWRELWQDALQEDDTTPVLAHLSEDDRKQVLTLIADFRKELDKRTIGPRGRQVLDHLMPHLLSDVCAREDAAVTLSRITALLVGIVTRTTY
;
A
#
# COMPACT_ATOMS: atom_id res chain seq x y z
N MET A 1 -3.81 6.19 -11.67
CA MET A 1 -5.28 6.20 -11.85
C MET A 1 -6.02 5.51 -10.70
N ALA A 2 -5.73 4.25 -10.38
CA ALA A 2 -6.40 3.56 -9.26
C ALA A 2 -6.22 4.25 -7.89
N TYR A 3 -5.01 4.72 -7.55
CA TYR A 3 -4.74 5.44 -6.30
C TYR A 3 -5.61 6.69 -6.13
N LEU A 4 -5.67 7.56 -7.15
CA LEU A 4 -6.46 8.80 -7.10
C LEU A 4 -7.95 8.50 -6.96
N PHE A 5 -8.45 7.47 -7.65
CA PHE A 5 -9.83 7.02 -7.54
C PHE A 5 -10.16 6.57 -6.11
N LEU A 6 -9.34 5.67 -5.55
CA LEU A 6 -9.54 5.12 -4.21
C LEU A 6 -9.45 6.22 -3.14
N ARG A 7 -8.49 7.13 -3.26
CA ARG A 7 -8.31 8.24 -2.32
C ARG A 7 -9.46 9.24 -2.39
N ARG A 8 -9.96 9.56 -3.59
CA ARG A 8 -11.15 10.41 -3.76
C ARG A 8 -12.37 9.77 -3.12
N LEU A 9 -12.59 8.48 -3.37
CA LEU A 9 -13.72 7.73 -2.79
C LEU A 9 -13.64 7.69 -1.26
N GLU A 10 -12.46 7.42 -0.70
CA GLU A 10 -12.23 7.40 0.75
C GLU A 10 -12.48 8.77 1.39
N ASN A 11 -11.93 9.84 0.81
CA ASN A 11 -12.11 11.20 1.33
C ASN A 11 -13.59 11.61 1.32
N LEU A 12 -14.30 11.27 0.23
CA LEU A 12 -15.74 11.54 0.13
C LEU A 12 -16.52 10.74 1.18
N LEU A 13 -16.20 9.46 1.37
CA LEU A 13 -16.79 8.62 2.39
C LEU A 13 -16.60 9.22 3.80
N GLN A 14 -15.38 9.65 4.13
CA GLN A 14 -15.06 10.24 5.44
C GLN A 14 -15.78 11.59 5.65
N SER A 15 -15.95 12.36 4.57
CA SER A 15 -16.65 13.67 4.64
C SER A 15 -18.16 13.57 4.88
N ILE A 16 -18.80 12.43 4.62
CA ILE A 16 -20.26 12.29 4.77
C ILE A 16 -20.70 12.40 6.23
N ASN A 17 -19.94 11.82 7.15
CA ASN A 17 -20.23 11.83 8.60
C ASN A 17 -19.14 12.53 9.43
N ASP A 18 -18.11 13.10 8.79
CA ASP A 18 -16.89 13.59 9.47
C ASP A 18 -16.24 12.50 10.35
N GLU A 19 -16.25 11.27 9.83
CA GLU A 19 -15.79 10.07 10.53
C GLU A 19 -14.64 9.42 9.77
N GLN A 20 -13.62 8.99 10.49
CA GLN A 20 -12.53 8.19 9.92
C GLN A 20 -13.02 6.75 9.66
N THR A 21 -13.76 6.55 8.56
CA THR A 21 -14.24 5.26 8.10
C THR A 21 -13.59 4.84 6.79
N GLN A 22 -13.44 3.53 6.62
CA GLN A 22 -12.99 2.89 5.38
C GLN A 22 -14.04 1.92 4.83
N THR A 23 -15.20 1.80 5.50
CA THR A 23 -16.25 0.84 5.18
C THR A 23 -17.30 1.51 4.31
N LEU A 24 -17.62 0.91 3.17
CA LEU A 24 -18.69 1.42 2.29
C LEU A 24 -20.04 1.41 3.02
N PRO A 25 -20.90 2.41 2.79
CA PRO A 25 -22.19 2.49 3.46
C PRO A 25 -23.10 1.33 3.05
N SER A 26 -23.87 0.84 4.01
CA SER A 26 -24.93 -0.13 3.79
C SER A 26 -26.27 0.53 3.43
N ASP A 27 -26.46 1.79 3.83
CA ASP A 27 -27.68 2.55 3.61
C ASP A 27 -27.76 3.13 2.19
N GLU A 28 -28.97 3.13 1.61
CA GLU A 28 -29.21 3.57 0.24
C GLU A 28 -28.89 5.06 0.01
N LEU A 29 -29.09 5.89 1.04
CA LEU A 29 -28.88 7.33 0.94
C LEU A 29 -27.40 7.68 0.75
N ASN A 30 -26.51 7.12 1.59
CA ASN A 30 -25.08 7.37 1.48
C ASN A 30 -24.47 6.70 0.25
N ARG A 31 -25.02 5.56 -0.19
CA ARG A 31 -24.66 4.97 -1.49
C ARG A 31 -24.95 5.91 -2.66
N ALA A 32 -26.15 6.50 -2.68
CA ALA A 32 -26.53 7.47 -3.71
C ALA A 32 -25.66 8.73 -3.67
N ARG A 33 -25.37 9.25 -2.47
CA ARG A 33 -24.46 10.39 -2.28
C ARG A 33 -23.06 10.13 -2.82
N LEU A 34 -22.49 8.96 -2.53
CA LEU A 34 -21.17 8.57 -3.01
C LEU A 34 -21.13 8.41 -4.54
N ALA A 35 -22.13 7.74 -5.13
CA ALA A 35 -22.22 7.59 -6.58
C ALA A 35 -22.25 8.96 -7.27
N TRP A 36 -23.12 9.85 -6.79
CA TRP A 36 -23.24 11.20 -7.32
C TRP A 36 -21.95 12.02 -7.15
N ALA A 37 -21.33 12.02 -5.97
CA ALA A 37 -20.11 12.78 -5.70
C ALA A 37 -18.85 12.26 -6.44
N MET A 38 -18.88 10.98 -6.85
CA MET A 38 -17.85 10.35 -7.68
C MET A 38 -18.13 10.46 -9.18
N ASP A 39 -19.18 11.19 -9.58
CA ASP A 39 -19.60 11.38 -10.97
C ASP A 39 -20.09 10.08 -11.67
N PHE A 40 -20.75 9.18 -10.93
CA PHE A 40 -21.40 7.96 -11.44
C PHE A 40 -22.93 8.07 -11.43
N ALA A 41 -23.58 7.35 -12.35
CA ALA A 41 -25.04 7.37 -12.48
C ALA A 41 -25.76 6.65 -11.32
N ASP A 42 -25.18 5.55 -10.84
CA ASP A 42 -25.74 4.75 -9.77
C ASP A 42 -24.67 4.02 -8.95
N TRP A 43 -25.11 3.44 -7.83
CA TRP A 43 -24.26 2.65 -6.94
C TRP A 43 -23.64 1.42 -7.63
N PRO A 44 -24.39 0.60 -8.40
CA PRO A 44 -23.81 -0.50 -9.18
C PRO A 44 -22.62 -0.08 -10.06
N GLN A 45 -22.74 1.03 -10.80
CA GLN A 45 -21.69 1.52 -11.69
C GLN A 45 -20.44 1.96 -10.90
N LEU A 46 -20.64 2.67 -9.79
CA LEU A 46 -19.53 3.05 -8.89
C LEU A 46 -18.81 1.80 -8.35
N THR A 47 -19.57 0.82 -7.86
CA THR A 47 -18.97 -0.42 -7.31
C THR A 47 -18.25 -1.26 -8.37
N GLY A 48 -18.76 -1.30 -9.60
CA GLY A 48 -18.07 -1.97 -10.71
C GLY A 48 -16.73 -1.32 -11.04
N ALA A 49 -16.67 0.01 -11.10
CA ALA A 49 -15.42 0.74 -11.29
C ALA A 49 -14.44 0.55 -10.13
N LEU A 50 -14.94 0.56 -8.89
CA LEU A 50 -14.15 0.25 -7.69
C LEU A 50 -13.53 -1.14 -7.79
N THR A 51 -14.33 -2.17 -8.11
CA THR A 51 -13.84 -3.54 -8.28
C THR A 51 -12.77 -3.62 -9.36
N ALA A 52 -12.95 -2.97 -10.52
CA ALA A 52 -11.94 -2.97 -11.58
C ALA A 52 -10.60 -2.34 -11.13
N HIS A 53 -10.65 -1.21 -10.42
CA HIS A 53 -9.46 -0.59 -9.84
C HIS A 53 -8.78 -1.49 -8.81
N MET A 54 -9.55 -2.12 -7.91
CA MET A 54 -9.02 -3.05 -6.92
C MET A 54 -8.41 -4.30 -7.57
N THR A 55 -9.04 -4.86 -8.60
CA THR A 55 -8.51 -6.01 -9.36
C THR A 55 -7.21 -5.65 -10.06
N ASN A 56 -7.10 -4.46 -10.65
CA ASN A 56 -5.85 -4.02 -11.29
C ASN A 56 -4.70 -3.87 -10.29
N VAL A 57 -4.98 -3.28 -9.12
CA VAL A 57 -3.99 -3.20 -8.03
C VAL A 57 -3.60 -4.59 -7.58
N ARG A 58 -4.59 -5.49 -7.41
CA ARG A 58 -4.35 -6.88 -7.02
C ARG A 58 -3.56 -7.67 -8.05
N ARG A 59 -3.75 -7.43 -9.35
CA ARG A 59 -2.97 -8.07 -10.41
C ARG A 59 -1.50 -7.67 -10.32
N VAL A 60 -1.21 -6.38 -10.19
CA VAL A 60 0.18 -5.89 -10.01
C VAL A 60 0.78 -6.46 -8.73
N PHE A 61 -0.01 -6.51 -7.66
CA PHE A 61 0.39 -7.13 -6.39
C PHE A 61 0.70 -8.62 -6.55
N ASN A 62 -0.13 -9.36 -7.28
CA ASN A 62 0.09 -10.77 -7.57
C ASN A 62 1.22 -11.01 -8.56
N GLU A 63 1.51 -10.11 -9.50
CA GLU A 63 2.68 -10.21 -10.38
C GLU A 63 3.99 -9.94 -9.61
N LEU A 64 3.90 -9.11 -8.56
CA LEU A 64 5.04 -8.79 -7.69
C LEU A 64 5.26 -9.84 -6.58
N ILE A 65 4.27 -10.72 -6.31
CA ILE A 65 4.28 -11.69 -5.20
C ILE A 65 4.09 -13.14 -5.67
N GLY A 66 3.51 -13.33 -6.85
CA GLY A 66 2.94 -14.60 -7.31
C GLY A 66 3.77 -15.24 -8.42
N ASP A 67 4.25 -16.42 -8.06
CA ASP A 67 4.97 -17.47 -8.79
C ASP A 67 6.44 -17.19 -9.16
N ASP A 68 7.29 -17.78 -8.30
CA ASP A 68 8.60 -18.37 -8.60
C ASP A 68 8.65 -18.96 -10.02
N GLU A 69 9.57 -18.44 -10.85
CA GLU A 69 10.49 -19.22 -11.71
C GLU A 69 11.29 -18.28 -12.64
N SER A 70 12.16 -17.46 -12.06
CA SER A 70 13.34 -16.99 -12.80
C SER A 70 14.49 -16.71 -11.83
N GLU A 71 15.32 -17.71 -11.65
CA GLU A 71 16.50 -17.73 -10.78
C GLU A 71 17.61 -16.73 -11.19
N THR A 72 18.45 -16.44 -10.18
CA THR A 72 19.92 -16.24 -10.23
C THR A 72 20.59 -14.85 -10.24
N GLN A 73 19.90 -13.72 -10.03
CA GLN A 73 20.56 -12.47 -9.61
C GLN A 73 19.78 -11.66 -8.56
N GLU A 74 18.48 -11.91 -8.41
CA GLU A 74 17.60 -11.21 -7.49
C GLU A 74 17.81 -11.61 -6.01
N GLU A 75 18.40 -12.78 -5.73
CA GLU A 75 18.55 -13.28 -4.35
C GLU A 75 19.41 -12.35 -3.46
N SER A 76 20.53 -11.85 -3.97
CA SER A 76 21.44 -10.97 -3.20
C SER A 76 20.86 -9.57 -2.95
N LEU A 77 20.19 -8.98 -3.95
CA LEU A 77 19.47 -7.72 -3.76
C LEU A 77 18.31 -7.93 -2.79
N SER A 78 17.60 -9.06 -2.90
CA SER A 78 16.50 -9.39 -1.99
C SER A 78 16.96 -9.49 -0.53
N GLU A 79 18.19 -9.92 -0.24
CA GLU A 79 18.68 -10.04 1.15
C GLU A 79 18.82 -8.68 1.84
N GLN A 80 19.46 -7.69 1.21
CA GLN A 80 19.62 -6.36 1.83
C GLN A 80 18.27 -5.63 1.98
N TRP A 81 17.35 -5.81 1.02
CA TRP A 81 15.98 -5.27 1.13
C TRP A 81 15.13 -6.02 2.15
N ARG A 82 15.36 -7.33 2.34
CA ARG A 82 14.76 -8.12 3.42
C ARG A 82 15.26 -7.67 4.78
N GLU A 83 16.56 -7.45 4.95
CA GLU A 83 17.15 -6.90 6.17
C GLU A 83 16.55 -5.53 6.48
N LEU A 84 16.49 -4.63 5.49
CA LEU A 84 15.85 -3.32 5.64
C LEU A 84 14.40 -3.44 6.14
N TRP A 85 13.63 -4.39 5.59
CA TRP A 85 12.26 -4.64 6.04
C TRP A 85 12.21 -5.25 7.45
N GLN A 86 13.06 -6.23 7.76
CA GLN A 86 13.13 -6.96 9.03
C GLN A 86 13.66 -6.12 10.19
N ASP A 87 14.50 -5.14 9.90
CA ASP A 87 15.09 -4.20 10.84
C ASP A 87 14.52 -2.79 10.70
N ALA A 88 13.41 -2.62 9.99
CA ALA A 88 12.74 -1.34 9.79
C ALA A 88 12.51 -0.54 11.09
N LEU A 89 12.28 -1.21 12.23
CA LEU A 89 12.08 -0.57 13.53
C LEU A 89 13.37 -0.03 14.17
N GLN A 90 14.53 -0.47 13.70
CA GLN A 90 15.84 0.01 14.15
C GLN A 90 16.21 1.34 13.49
N GLU A 91 15.54 1.70 12.38
CA GLU A 91 15.77 2.93 11.62
C GLU A 91 17.26 3.13 11.28
N ASP A 92 17.94 2.04 10.86
CA ASP A 92 19.38 2.04 10.58
C ASP A 92 19.71 2.86 9.32
N ASP A 93 20.39 4.00 9.54
CA ASP A 93 20.81 4.94 8.49
C ASP A 93 22.06 4.48 7.73
N THR A 94 22.65 3.34 8.08
CA THR A 94 23.89 2.81 7.47
C THR A 94 23.65 1.82 6.34
N THR A 95 22.39 1.57 5.99
CA THR A 95 22.05 0.58 4.97
C THR A 95 22.57 0.98 3.58
N PRO A 96 23.34 0.11 2.90
CA PRO A 96 23.98 0.44 1.62
C PRO A 96 22.95 0.65 0.50
N VAL A 97 21.74 0.06 0.61
CA VAL A 97 20.69 0.16 -0.41
C VAL A 97 20.01 1.52 -0.48
N LEU A 98 20.21 2.39 0.52
CA LEU A 98 19.71 3.77 0.52
C LEU A 98 20.83 4.82 0.36
N ALA A 99 22.07 4.39 0.11
CA ALA A 99 23.23 5.27 0.06
C ALA A 99 23.20 6.29 -1.09
N HIS A 100 22.42 6.03 -2.15
CA HIS A 100 22.22 6.95 -3.27
C HIS A 100 21.23 8.08 -2.97
N LEU A 101 20.44 7.98 -1.91
CA LEU A 101 19.49 9.01 -1.49
C LEU A 101 20.19 10.11 -0.69
N SER A 102 19.59 11.31 -0.71
CA SER A 102 20.00 12.41 0.18
C SER A 102 19.78 12.02 1.65
N GLU A 103 20.49 12.65 2.60
CA GLU A 103 20.30 12.35 4.03
C GLU A 103 18.86 12.59 4.49
N ASP A 104 18.21 13.63 3.99
CA ASP A 104 16.83 13.97 4.33
C ASP A 104 15.85 12.93 3.76
N ASP A 105 16.02 12.53 2.50
CA ASP A 105 15.17 11.50 1.88
C ASP A 105 15.38 10.13 2.51
N ARG A 106 16.63 9.78 2.86
CA ARG A 106 16.95 8.51 3.50
C ARG A 106 16.28 8.39 4.87
N LYS A 107 16.39 9.43 5.71
CA LYS A 107 15.68 9.50 6.99
C LYS A 107 14.17 9.40 6.79
N GLN A 108 13.63 10.16 5.84
CA GLN A 108 12.19 10.14 5.54
C GLN A 108 11.70 8.75 5.10
N VAL A 109 12.46 8.06 4.26
CA VAL A 109 12.18 6.69 3.82
C VAL A 109 12.19 5.74 5.01
N LEU A 110 13.23 5.75 5.85
CA LEU A 110 13.33 4.89 7.04
C LEU A 110 12.15 5.11 7.99
N THR A 111 11.80 6.37 8.27
CA THR A 111 10.63 6.71 9.09
C THR A 111 9.34 6.16 8.48
N LEU A 112 9.14 6.28 7.16
CA LEU A 112 7.95 5.76 6.48
C LEU A 112 7.85 4.23 6.56
N ILE A 113 8.97 3.51 6.44
CA ILE A 113 8.99 2.04 6.56
C ILE A 113 8.69 1.64 8.00
N ALA A 114 9.32 2.29 8.99
CA ALA A 114 9.11 2.04 10.40
C ALA A 114 7.65 2.29 10.83
N ASP A 115 7.09 3.44 10.42
CA ASP A 115 5.70 3.81 10.70
C ASP A 115 4.71 2.84 10.06
N PHE A 116 4.95 2.44 8.81
CA PHE A 116 4.13 1.45 8.15
C PHE A 116 4.14 0.12 8.91
N ARG A 117 5.31 -0.37 9.33
CA ARG A 117 5.41 -1.61 10.11
C ARG A 117 4.73 -1.52 11.48
N LYS A 118 4.88 -0.39 12.19
CA LYS A 118 4.15 -0.11 13.44
C LYS A 118 2.63 -0.15 13.22
N GLU A 119 2.13 0.39 12.10
CA GLU A 119 0.72 0.32 11.74
C GLU A 119 0.26 -1.10 11.41
N LEU A 120 1.09 -1.93 10.77
CA LEU A 120 0.81 -3.35 10.56
C LEU A 120 0.71 -4.11 11.89
N ASP A 121 1.57 -3.80 12.87
CA ASP A 121 1.53 -4.41 14.20
C ASP A 121 0.28 -4.04 15.00
N LYS A 122 -0.23 -2.82 14.83
CA LYS A 122 -1.47 -2.37 15.47
C LYS A 122 -2.72 -2.99 14.85
N ARG A 123 -2.68 -3.36 13.56
CA ARG A 123 -3.83 -3.93 12.85
C ARG A 123 -3.89 -5.44 13.02
N THR A 124 -5.10 -5.98 13.20
CA THR A 124 -5.31 -7.44 13.31
C THR A 124 -5.22 -8.09 11.92
N ILE A 125 -4.00 -8.22 11.40
CA ILE A 125 -3.70 -8.90 10.15
C ILE A 125 -3.52 -10.39 10.47
N GLY A 126 -4.26 -11.26 9.78
CA GLY A 126 -4.11 -12.70 9.94
C GLY A 126 -2.71 -13.19 9.51
N PRO A 127 -2.27 -14.37 9.98
CA PRO A 127 -0.92 -14.89 9.70
C PRO A 127 -0.60 -14.96 8.20
N ARG A 128 -1.61 -15.27 7.37
CA ARG A 128 -1.47 -15.28 5.90
C ARG A 128 -1.20 -13.90 5.31
N GLY A 129 -1.90 -12.86 5.79
CA GLY A 129 -1.69 -11.49 5.32
C GLY A 129 -0.29 -10.98 5.67
N ARG A 130 0.20 -11.34 6.87
CA ARG A 130 1.55 -10.98 7.31
C ARG A 130 2.64 -11.67 6.48
N GLN A 131 2.48 -12.96 6.22
CA GLN A 131 3.40 -13.71 5.34
C GLN A 131 3.48 -13.11 3.93
N VAL A 132 2.33 -12.69 3.37
CA VAL A 132 2.28 -12.04 2.05
C VAL A 132 3.00 -10.69 2.06
N LEU A 133 2.84 -9.89 3.12
CA LEU A 133 3.55 -8.62 3.25
C LEU A 133 5.05 -8.82 3.43
N ASP A 134 5.47 -9.79 4.24
CA ASP A 134 6.89 -10.07 4.47
C ASP A 134 7.59 -10.56 3.19
N HIS A 135 6.85 -11.19 2.28
CA HIS A 135 7.35 -11.53 0.96
C HIS A 135 7.34 -10.32 0.01
N LEU A 136 6.27 -9.53 -0.03
CA LEU A 136 6.12 -8.39 -0.92
C LEU A 136 7.09 -7.25 -0.63
N MET A 137 7.21 -6.87 0.65
CA MET A 137 7.82 -5.61 1.05
C MET A 137 9.26 -5.47 0.56
N PRO A 138 10.12 -6.49 0.63
CA PRO A 138 11.47 -6.41 0.05
C PRO A 138 11.49 -6.03 -1.43
N HIS A 139 10.65 -6.64 -2.26
CA HIS A 139 10.57 -6.34 -3.70
C HIS A 139 9.99 -4.95 -3.97
N LEU A 140 8.96 -4.57 -3.22
CA LEU A 140 8.37 -3.24 -3.33
C LEU A 140 9.38 -2.16 -2.94
N LEU A 141 10.13 -2.37 -1.86
CA LEU A 141 11.15 -1.43 -1.41
C LEU A 141 12.30 -1.36 -2.42
N SER A 142 12.73 -2.47 -3.03
CA SER A 142 13.77 -2.44 -4.05
C SER A 142 13.40 -1.56 -5.24
N ASP A 143 12.15 -1.64 -5.71
CA ASP A 143 11.69 -0.86 -6.85
C ASP A 143 11.44 0.61 -6.50
N VAL A 144 10.87 0.88 -5.33
CA VAL A 144 10.49 2.23 -4.92
C VAL A 144 11.70 3.04 -4.47
N CYS A 145 12.57 2.44 -3.65
CA CYS A 145 13.72 3.12 -3.08
C CYS A 145 14.86 3.30 -4.08
N ALA A 146 14.88 2.58 -5.21
CA ALA A 146 15.81 2.82 -6.31
C ALA A 146 15.53 4.12 -7.10
N ARG A 147 14.41 4.80 -6.83
CA ARG A 147 13.97 6.02 -7.54
C ARG A 147 14.43 7.29 -6.83
N GLU A 148 14.62 8.36 -7.58
CA GLU A 148 14.90 9.70 -7.01
C GLU A 148 13.71 10.26 -6.20
N ASP A 149 12.48 9.89 -6.54
CA ASP A 149 11.25 10.31 -5.85
C ASP A 149 10.81 9.34 -4.73
N ALA A 150 11.74 8.52 -4.21
CA ALA A 150 11.47 7.42 -3.29
C ALA A 150 10.59 7.81 -2.09
N ALA A 151 10.91 8.90 -1.39
CA ALA A 151 10.17 9.32 -0.20
C ALA A 151 8.69 9.62 -0.51
N VAL A 152 8.42 10.36 -1.60
CA VAL A 152 7.06 10.72 -2.01
C VAL A 152 6.30 9.49 -2.51
N THR A 153 6.96 8.66 -3.30
CA THR A 153 6.37 7.44 -3.86
C THR A 153 6.02 6.44 -2.76
N LEU A 154 6.95 6.20 -1.83
CA LEU A 154 6.76 5.30 -0.71
C LEU A 154 5.62 5.77 0.21
N SER A 155 5.55 7.07 0.53
CA SER A 155 4.47 7.64 1.33
C SER A 155 3.08 7.38 0.73
N ARG A 156 2.94 7.48 -0.60
CA ARG A 156 1.67 7.20 -1.29
C ARG A 156 1.33 5.71 -1.27
N ILE A 157 2.33 4.85 -1.44
CA ILE A 157 2.17 3.41 -1.48
C ILE A 157 1.81 2.86 -0.09
N THR A 158 2.52 3.27 0.97
CA THR A 158 2.23 2.82 2.34
C THR A 158 0.81 3.25 2.76
N ALA A 159 0.38 4.47 2.43
CA ALA A 159 -0.99 4.92 2.67
C ALA A 159 -2.04 4.05 1.97
N LEU A 160 -1.77 3.62 0.72
CA LEU A 160 -2.63 2.68 -0.01
C LEU A 160 -2.64 1.30 0.67
N LEU A 161 -1.46 0.76 0.98
CA LEU A 161 -1.31 -0.57 1.59
C LEU A 161 -2.04 -0.66 2.93
N VAL A 162 -1.91 0.37 3.79
CA VAL A 162 -2.65 0.44 5.07
C VAL A 162 -4.17 0.35 4.89
N GLY A 163 -4.70 0.93 3.81
CA GLY A 163 -6.14 0.89 3.49
C GLY A 163 -6.65 -0.46 3.00
N ILE A 164 -5.76 -1.32 2.47
CA ILE A 164 -6.14 -2.63 1.91
C ILE A 164 -5.69 -3.82 2.76
N VAL A 165 -4.72 -3.65 3.66
CA VAL A 165 -4.06 -4.76 4.36
C VAL A 165 -4.98 -5.56 5.30
N THR A 166 -6.01 -4.93 5.86
CA THR A 166 -7.01 -5.59 6.71
C THR A 166 -8.11 -6.30 5.92
N ARG A 167 -8.10 -6.19 4.59
CA ARG A 167 -9.11 -6.80 3.71
C ARG A 167 -8.62 -8.12 3.14
N THR A 168 -7.95 -8.95 3.95
CA THR A 168 -7.51 -10.32 3.59
C THR A 168 -8.66 -11.32 3.39
N THR A 169 -9.87 -10.85 3.07
CA THR A 169 -10.83 -11.66 2.35
C THR A 169 -10.36 -11.77 0.92
N TYR A 170 -9.63 -12.84 0.61
CA TYR A 170 -9.60 -13.63 -0.64
C TYR A 170 -8.28 -14.40 -0.71
#